data_AF-A0A0D0DST9-F1
#
_entry.id   AF-A0A0D0DST9-F1
#
_cell.length_a   1.000
_cell.length_b   1.000
_cell.length_c   1.000
_cell.angle_alpha   90.00
_cell.angle_beta   90.00
_cell.angle_gamma   90.00
#
_symmetry.space_group_name_H-M   'P 1'
#
loop_
_entity.id
_entity.type
_entity.pdbx_description
1 polymer ?
#
loop_
_entity_poly.entity_id
_entity_poly.type
_entity_poly.pdbx_seq_one_letter_code
_entity_poly.pdbx_strand_id
1 'polypeptide(L)'
;MLTLLTNPTLPVHTLPELYDLVIYCDAILYPKGTESTTSLAPISLCMHCCSALLAKKPHQPKNLLVNFQYYGCERLDMPTLQAFDSASPFDLTLISRACVSTVTFYYNSCGSRGGYSPVAVWV
;
A
#
# COMPACT_ATOMS: atom_id res chain seq x y z
N MET A 1 10.32 15.39 7.62
CA MET A 1 9.01 14.81 7.26
C MET A 1 9.17 13.82 6.11
N LEU A 2 9.68 14.22 4.95
CA LEU A 2 9.93 13.33 3.80
C LEU A 2 10.92 12.20 4.08
N THR A 3 11.90 12.42 4.96
CA THR A 3 12.85 11.39 5.40
C THR A 3 12.19 10.16 6.05
N LEU A 4 10.98 10.31 6.61
CA LEU A 4 10.19 9.18 7.13
C LEU A 4 9.57 8.32 6.03
N LEU A 5 9.58 8.80 4.79
CA LEU A 5 9.01 8.17 3.61
C LEU A 5 10.07 7.52 2.71
N THR A 6 11.28 7.37 3.24
CA THR A 6 12.41 6.76 2.55
C THR A 6 12.50 5.28 2.89
N ASN A 7 13.02 4.47 1.96
CA ASN A 7 13.34 3.08 2.24
C ASN A 7 14.72 2.70 1.66
N PRO A 8 15.80 2.78 2.47
CA PRO A 8 17.15 2.51 2.00
C PRO A 8 17.42 1.02 1.75
N THR A 9 16.50 0.11 2.07
CA THR A 9 16.68 -1.33 1.84
C THR A 9 16.19 -1.78 0.46
N LEU A 10 15.48 -0.90 -0.26
CA LEU A 10 15.04 -1.20 -1.62
C LEU A 10 16.24 -1.27 -2.57
N PRO A 11 16.31 -2.29 -3.45
CA PRO A 11 17.28 -2.30 -4.52
C PRO A 11 17.16 -1.07 -5.42
N VAL A 12 18.29 -0.55 -5.92
CA VAL A 12 18.30 0.64 -6.79
C VAL A 12 17.43 0.45 -8.05
N HIS A 13 17.46 -0.74 -8.62
CA HIS A 13 16.65 -1.11 -9.79
C HIS A 13 15.16 -1.28 -9.48
N THR A 14 14.71 -1.06 -8.24
CA THR A 14 13.29 -1.02 -7.87
C THR A 14 12.86 0.38 -7.40
N LEU A 15 13.70 1.41 -7.56
CA LEU A 15 13.34 2.78 -7.18
C LEU A 15 12.49 3.47 -8.27
N PRO A 16 11.53 4.33 -7.91
CA PRO A 16 10.70 5.05 -8.89
C PRO A 16 11.51 5.79 -9.97
N GLU A 17 11.06 5.69 -11.22
CA GLU A 17 11.60 6.47 -12.35
C GLU A 17 10.65 7.59 -12.81
N LEU A 18 9.39 7.56 -12.33
CA LEU A 18 8.33 8.47 -12.78
C LEU A 18 8.44 9.88 -12.20
N TYR A 19 9.29 10.09 -11.19
CA TYR A 19 9.53 11.41 -10.59
C TYR A 19 10.96 11.51 -10.06
N ASP A 20 11.41 12.74 -9.87
CA ASP A 20 12.75 13.03 -9.36
C ASP A 20 12.84 12.76 -7.85
N LEU A 21 13.38 11.60 -7.49
CA LEU A 21 13.61 11.19 -6.10
C LEU A 21 14.48 12.18 -5.32
N VAL A 22 15.46 12.81 -5.97
CA VAL A 22 16.40 13.72 -5.32
C VAL A 22 15.68 14.96 -4.83
N ILE A 23 14.76 15.50 -5.64
CA ILE A 23 13.91 16.65 -5.27
C ILE A 23 13.03 16.32 -4.05
N TYR A 24 12.63 15.05 -3.90
CA TYR A 24 11.83 14.57 -2.79
C TYR A 24 12.64 13.95 -1.64
N CYS A 25 13.95 14.19 -1.57
CA CYS A 25 14.85 13.66 -0.54
C CYS A 25 14.75 12.13 -0.37
N ASP A 26 14.74 11.40 -1.50
CA ASP A 26 14.61 9.94 -1.60
C ASP A 26 13.29 9.38 -1.01
N ALA A 27 12.30 10.25 -0.76
CA ALA A 27 10.99 9.80 -0.34
C ALA A 27 10.35 9.01 -1.48
N ILE A 28 9.92 7.78 -1.18
CA ILE A 28 9.13 6.98 -2.09
C ILE A 28 7.69 7.51 -2.00
N LEU A 29 7.16 8.00 -3.12
CA LEU A 29 5.83 8.60 -3.24
C LEU A 29 5.04 7.93 -4.35
N TYR A 30 3.70 7.96 -4.23
CA TYR A 30 2.84 7.54 -5.33
C TYR A 30 2.77 8.68 -6.34
N PRO A 31 3.24 8.52 -7.60
CA PRO A 31 3.37 9.64 -8.54
C PRO A 31 2.04 10.30 -8.90
N LYS A 32 0.92 9.58 -8.86
CA LYS A 32 -0.40 10.19 -9.11
C LYS A 32 -0.91 11.04 -7.93
N GLY A 33 -0.25 10.95 -6.76
CA GLY A 33 -0.54 11.76 -5.59
C GLY A 33 0.28 13.06 -5.52
N THR A 34 1.21 13.26 -6.45
CA THR A 34 2.05 14.48 -6.55
C THR A 34 1.53 15.38 -7.66
N GLU A 35 1.40 16.69 -7.39
CA GLU A 35 0.97 17.67 -8.41
C GLU A 35 2.02 17.89 -9.51
N SER A 36 3.29 17.62 -9.22
CA SER A 36 4.40 17.63 -10.17
C SER A 36 5.37 16.51 -9.86
N THR A 37 5.91 15.88 -10.89
CA THR A 37 6.92 14.82 -10.76
C THR A 37 8.35 15.34 -10.93
N THR A 38 8.51 16.57 -11.42
CA THR A 38 9.83 17.16 -11.76
C THR A 38 10.18 18.39 -10.92
N SER A 39 9.28 18.81 -10.02
CA SER A 39 9.51 19.95 -9.13
C SER A 39 8.89 19.67 -7.77
N LEU A 40 9.46 20.24 -6.72
CA LEU A 40 8.91 20.09 -5.37
C LEU A 40 7.50 20.70 -5.34
N ALA A 41 6.50 19.84 -5.29
CA ALA A 41 5.10 20.22 -5.30
C ALA A 41 4.35 19.58 -4.13
N PRO A 42 3.18 20.14 -3.75
CA PRO A 42 2.33 19.55 -2.73
C PRO A 42 2.01 18.09 -3.02
N ILE A 43 1.96 17.30 -1.96
CA ILE A 43 1.60 15.88 -2.00
C ILE A 43 0.19 15.76 -1.45
N SER A 44 -0.71 15.19 -2.25
CA SER A 44 -2.06 14.85 -1.80
C SER A 44 -2.01 13.66 -0.86
N LEU A 45 -2.29 13.91 0.43
CA LEU A 45 -2.31 12.90 1.48
C LEU A 45 -3.72 12.79 2.06
N CYS A 46 -4.14 11.58 2.39
CA CYS A 46 -5.34 11.40 3.19
C CYS A 46 -5.13 11.98 4.61
N MET A 47 -6.23 12.34 5.28
CA MET A 47 -6.19 12.92 6.63
C MET A 47 -5.37 12.06 7.61
N HIS A 48 -5.51 10.73 7.57
CA HIS A 48 -4.73 9.83 8.43
C HIS A 48 -3.20 9.92 8.21
N CYS A 49 -2.76 9.91 6.96
CA CYS A 49 -1.34 9.99 6.64
C CYS A 49 -0.79 11.37 6.99
N CYS A 50 -1.56 12.42 6.71
CA CYS A 50 -1.23 13.79 7.10
C CYS A 50 -1.08 13.92 8.62
N SER A 51 -2.04 13.42 9.41
CA SER A 51 -1.96 13.45 10.87
C SER A 51 -0.77 12.69 11.44
N ALA A 52 -0.40 11.53 10.87
CA ALA A 52 0.76 10.77 11.32
C ALA A 52 2.10 11.50 11.05
N LEU A 53 2.20 12.18 9.91
CA LEU A 53 3.39 12.95 9.53
C LEU A 53 3.51 14.28 10.30
N LEU A 54 2.38 14.90 10.65
CA LEU A 54 2.33 16.19 11.38
C LEU A 54 2.20 16.04 12.90
N ALA A 55 2.17 14.82 13.44
CA ALA A 55 2.10 14.59 14.87
C ALA A 55 3.31 15.21 15.60
N LYS A 56 3.14 15.56 16.90
CA LYS A 56 4.25 16.04 17.75
C LYS A 56 5.48 15.13 17.70
N LYS A 57 5.24 13.82 17.57
CA LYS A 57 6.25 12.83 17.21
C LYS A 57 5.86 12.23 15.85
N PRO A 58 6.40 12.76 14.75
CA PRO A 58 6.12 12.26 13.41
C PRO A 58 6.48 10.79 13.29
N HIS A 59 5.63 10.02 12.59
CA HIS A 59 5.87 8.61 12.34
C HIS A 59 5.33 8.21 10.97
N GLN A 60 5.86 7.09 10.46
CA GLN A 60 5.45 6.51 9.20
C GLN A 60 3.99 6.05 9.26
N PRO A 61 3.11 6.52 8.34
CA PRO A 61 1.73 6.05 8.32
C PRO A 61 1.67 4.59 7.91
N LYS A 62 0.88 3.77 8.64
CA LYS A 62 0.79 2.32 8.41
C LYS A 62 0.26 1.94 7.03
N ASN A 63 -0.63 2.77 6.47
CA ASN A 63 -1.30 2.52 5.20
C ASN A 63 -0.71 3.35 4.05
N LEU A 64 0.47 3.95 4.26
CA LEU A 64 1.12 4.63 3.16
C LEU A 64 1.69 3.55 2.24
N LEU A 65 1.05 3.38 1.07
CA LEU A 65 1.40 2.42 0.01
C LEU A 65 2.90 2.38 -0.29
N VAL A 66 3.61 3.44 0.00
CA VAL A 66 4.91 3.68 -0.57
C VAL A 66 6.09 3.20 0.25
N ASN A 67 5.87 2.72 1.47
CA ASN A 67 6.98 2.66 2.40
C ASN A 67 7.40 1.25 2.83
N PHE A 68 6.83 0.22 2.21
CA PHE A 68 7.27 -1.20 2.13
C PHE A 68 6.41 -1.99 1.13
N GLN A 69 5.32 -1.38 0.64
CA GLN A 69 4.39 -1.92 -0.35
C GLN A 69 4.61 -1.29 -1.73
N TYR A 70 5.75 -0.63 -1.95
CA TYR A 70 6.12 -0.13 -3.26
C TYR A 70 6.52 -1.31 -4.15
N TYR A 71 5.76 -1.55 -5.21
CA TYR A 71 5.98 -2.68 -6.11
C TYR A 71 6.80 -2.32 -7.36
N GLY A 72 7.26 -1.07 -7.50
CA GLY A 72 7.90 -0.62 -8.74
C GLY A 72 6.98 -0.88 -9.92
N CYS A 73 5.71 -0.47 -9.82
CA CYS A 73 4.69 -0.81 -10.82
C CYS A 73 5.13 -0.43 -12.24
N GLU A 74 5.88 0.66 -12.38
CA GLU A 74 6.47 1.13 -13.64
C GLU A 74 7.49 0.16 -14.28
N ARG A 75 8.05 -0.76 -13.50
CA ARG A 75 9.00 -1.77 -13.98
C ARG A 75 8.36 -3.14 -14.24
N LEU A 76 7.06 -3.28 -13.95
CA LEU A 76 6.33 -4.49 -14.31
C LEU A 76 6.19 -4.58 -15.83
N ASP A 77 6.31 -5.77 -16.39
CA ASP A 77 6.05 -6.00 -17.80
C ASP A 77 4.56 -5.79 -18.10
N MET A 78 4.27 -5.44 -19.37
CA MET A 78 2.91 -5.12 -19.81
C MET A 78 1.85 -6.18 -19.43
N PRO A 79 2.11 -7.49 -19.57
CA PRO A 79 1.19 -8.53 -19.10
C PRO A 79 0.86 -8.43 -17.60
N THR A 80 1.88 -8.20 -16.77
CA THR A 80 1.68 -8.07 -15.32
C THR A 80 0.93 -6.79 -14.98
N LEU A 81 1.23 -5.66 -15.63
CA LEU A 81 0.46 -4.43 -15.46
C LEU A 81 -1.03 -4.63 -15.79
N GLN A 82 -1.33 -5.27 -16.92
CA GLN A 82 -2.72 -5.58 -17.30
C GLN A 82 -3.41 -6.51 -16.30
N ALA A 83 -2.68 -7.48 -15.74
CA ALA A 83 -3.20 -8.32 -14.69
C ALA A 83 -3.57 -7.50 -13.45
N PHE A 84 -2.73 -6.55 -13.02
CA PHE A 84 -3.04 -5.63 -11.91
C PHE A 84 -4.23 -4.72 -12.20
N ASP A 85 -4.35 -4.19 -13.41
CA ASP A 85 -5.47 -3.31 -13.80
C ASP A 85 -6.81 -4.08 -13.86
N SER A 86 -6.78 -5.37 -14.21
CA SER A 86 -7.95 -6.24 -14.25
C SER A 86 -8.25 -6.94 -12.91
N ALA A 87 -7.32 -6.89 -11.97
CA ALA A 87 -7.43 -7.55 -10.67
C ALA A 87 -8.52 -6.88 -9.82
N SER A 88 -9.31 -7.70 -9.15
CA SER A 88 -10.30 -7.17 -8.22
C SER A 88 -9.61 -6.54 -7.00
N PRO A 89 -10.28 -5.61 -6.28
CA PRO A 89 -9.76 -5.12 -5.01
C PRO A 89 -9.42 -6.24 -4.01
N PHE A 90 -10.11 -7.39 -4.11
CA PHE A 90 -9.82 -8.59 -3.30
C PHE A 90 -8.46 -9.21 -3.67
N ASP A 91 -8.19 -9.39 -4.96
CA ASP A 91 -6.91 -9.93 -5.45
C ASP A 91 -5.74 -9.00 -5.07
N LEU A 92 -5.91 -7.70 -5.21
CA LEU A 92 -4.92 -6.70 -4.82
C LEU A 92 -4.67 -6.69 -3.31
N THR A 93 -5.71 -6.89 -2.50
CA THR A 93 -5.58 -7.04 -1.04
C THR A 93 -4.81 -8.31 -0.67
N LEU A 94 -5.07 -9.41 -1.36
CA LEU A 94 -4.36 -10.68 -1.18
C LEU A 94 -2.86 -10.56 -1.53
N ILE A 95 -2.56 -9.99 -2.71
CA ILE A 95 -1.18 -9.80 -3.20
C ILE A 95 -0.41 -8.82 -2.33
N SER A 96 -1.05 -7.73 -1.89
CA SER A 96 -0.42 -6.69 -1.07
C SER A 96 -0.05 -7.14 0.34
N ARG A 97 -0.36 -8.40 0.71
CA ARG A 97 -0.22 -8.93 2.08
C ARG A 97 -0.88 -8.02 3.12
N ALA A 98 -1.88 -7.24 2.72
CA ALA A 98 -2.65 -6.40 3.61
C ALA A 98 -3.50 -7.31 4.52
N CYS A 99 -2.86 -7.76 5.60
CA CYS A 99 -3.45 -8.36 6.80
C CYS A 99 -4.43 -9.52 6.56
N VAL A 100 -3.94 -10.69 6.16
CA VAL A 100 -4.60 -11.95 6.56
C VAL A 100 -3.57 -12.89 7.15
N SER A 101 -3.05 -12.54 8.33
CA SER A 101 -2.35 -13.50 9.19
C SER A 101 -3.32 -14.27 10.11
N THR A 102 -4.61 -13.91 10.13
CA THR A 102 -5.58 -14.50 11.05
C THR A 102 -6.86 -14.88 10.31
N VAL A 103 -6.93 -16.13 9.84
CA VAL A 103 -8.20 -16.75 9.48
C VAL A 103 -8.99 -16.93 10.79
N THR A 104 -9.99 -16.07 11.03
CA THR A 104 -10.85 -16.19 12.21
C THR A 104 -12.09 -16.98 11.82
N PHE A 105 -12.19 -18.23 12.26
CA PHE A 105 -13.40 -19.02 12.07
C PHE A 105 -14.48 -18.53 13.04
N TYR A 106 -15.58 -17.99 12.52
CA TYR A 106 -16.77 -17.68 13.31
C TYR A 106 -17.70 -18.91 13.31
N TYR A 107 -17.68 -19.68 14.39
CA TYR A 107 -18.62 -20.79 14.58
C TYR A 107 -19.94 -20.24 15.13
N ASN A 108 -20.92 -20.02 14.25
CA ASN A 108 -22.26 -19.66 14.69
C ASN A 108 -23.01 -20.94 15.07
N SER A 109 -22.98 -21.32 16.34
CA SER A 109 -23.78 -22.43 16.86
C SER A 109 -25.23 -22.00 17.02
N CYS A 110 -25.96 -21.87 15.91
CA CYS A 110 -27.42 -21.84 15.97
C CYS A 110 -27.92 -23.29 15.94
N GLY A 111 -28.49 -23.73 17.07
CA GLY A 111 -28.68 -25.13 17.39
C GLY A 111 -29.66 -25.90 16.50
N SER A 112 -29.49 -27.21 16.61
CA SER A 112 -30.41 -28.30 16.26
C SER A 112 -30.41 -28.79 14.81
N ARG A 113 -29.67 -29.91 14.64
CA ARG A 113 -29.63 -30.87 13.51
C ARG A 113 -28.59 -30.59 12.41
N GLY A 114 -27.35 -30.99 12.75
CA GLY A 114 -26.53 -31.84 11.89
C GLY A 114 -26.21 -31.32 10.49
N GLY A 115 -25.35 -30.31 10.41
CA GLY A 115 -24.68 -29.92 9.18
C GLY A 115 -23.71 -28.77 9.42
N TYR A 116 -22.41 -29.05 9.47
CA TYR A 116 -21.38 -28.01 9.51
C TYR A 116 -21.18 -27.49 8.09
N SER A 117 -21.54 -26.22 7.85
CA SER A 117 -21.11 -25.50 6.64
C SER A 117 -20.25 -24.33 7.07
N PRO A 118 -18.92 -24.37 6.83
CA PRO A 118 -18.08 -23.22 7.12
C PRO A 118 -18.44 -22.10 6.15
N VAL A 119 -18.89 -20.97 6.70
CA VAL A 119 -19.03 -19.72 5.94
C VAL A 119 -17.78 -18.90 6.21
N ALA A 120 -16.94 -18.75 5.19
CA ALA A 120 -15.84 -17.80 5.23
C ALA A 120 -16.44 -16.39 5.20
N VAL A 121 -16.23 -15.62 6.27
CA VAL A 121 -16.57 -14.20 6.32
C VAL A 121 -15.27 -13.42 6.21
N TRP A 122 -15.19 -12.57 5.19
CA TRP A 122 -14.10 -11.64 4.97
C TRP A 122 -14.39 -10.38 5.79
N VAL A 123 -13.51 -10.03 6.74
CA VAL A 123 -13.58 -8.78 7.53
C VAL A 123 -12.43 -7.88 7.12
#